data_AF-A0A8T7DDS6-F1
#
_entry.id   AF-A0A8T7DDS6-F1
#
_cell.length_a   1.000
_cell.length_b   1.000
_cell.length_c   1.000
_cell.angle_alpha   90.00
_cell.angle_beta   90.00
_cell.angle_gamma   90.00
#
_symmetry.space_group_name_H-M   'P 1'
#
loop_
_entity.id
_entity.type
_entity.pdbx_description
1 polymer ?
#
loop_
_entity_poly.entity_id
_entity_poly.type
_entity_poly.pdbx_seq_one_letter_code
_entity_poly.pdbx_strand_id
1 'polypeptide(L)'
;MASIDNDFLFQDEHEESEETATSSSETPWKILIVDDEKDVHEVTKMALSGFVFKNRELTYLHAYSAQEGKALVRNHSDIALAIVDVVMETETSGLELVYFIRQTLKNRLIRLILRT
;
A
#
# COMPACT_ATOMS: atom_id res chain seq x y z
N MET A 1 -15.29 -60.09 8.74
CA MET A 1 -16.36 -59.14 8.36
C MET A 1 -16.24 -57.98 9.34
N ALA A 2 -16.00 -56.78 8.81
CA ALA A 2 -15.71 -55.51 9.49
C ALA A 2 -16.57 -55.26 10.76
N SER A 3 -16.00 -54.86 11.91
CA SER A 3 -15.58 -53.48 12.28
C SER A 3 -16.71 -52.49 12.14
N ILE A 4 -17.18 -51.88 13.25
CA ILE A 4 -16.91 -50.47 13.66
C ILE A 4 -17.29 -50.38 15.15
N ASP A 5 -16.31 -50.37 16.05
CA ASP A 5 -16.50 -49.80 17.38
C ASP A 5 -15.79 -48.46 17.39
N ASN A 6 -16.63 -47.44 17.47
CA ASN A 6 -16.40 -46.08 17.93
C ASN A 6 -14.95 -45.56 17.79
N ASP A 7 -14.73 -45.06 16.58
CA ASP A 7 -13.81 -43.99 16.27
C ASP A 7 -13.88 -42.86 17.32
N PHE A 8 -12.74 -42.19 17.48
CA PHE A 8 -12.59 -40.95 18.22
C PHE A 8 -12.66 -41.04 19.75
N LEU A 9 -11.51 -41.30 20.40
CA LEU A 9 -10.97 -40.43 21.45
C LEU A 9 -9.60 -40.95 21.96
N PHE A 10 -8.57 -40.15 21.70
CA PHE A 10 -7.22 -40.13 22.32
C PHE A 10 -6.24 -41.28 22.04
N GLN A 11 -5.22 -40.98 21.24
CA GLN A 11 -3.85 -41.45 21.44
C GLN A 11 -2.89 -40.27 21.23
N ASP A 12 -2.28 -39.82 22.32
CA ASP A 12 -1.00 -39.10 22.28
C ASP A 12 0.03 -39.99 21.57
N GLU A 13 0.89 -39.42 20.72
CA GLU A 13 2.33 -39.32 20.99
C GLU A 13 3.14 -38.85 19.76
N HIS A 14 4.16 -38.04 20.05
CA HIS A 14 5.33 -37.64 19.27
C HIS A 14 5.26 -36.43 18.33
N GLU A 15 5.80 -35.33 18.86
CA GLU A 15 6.84 -34.48 18.25
C GLU A 15 6.95 -34.51 16.72
N GLU A 16 6.27 -33.57 16.08
CA GLU A 16 6.95 -32.73 15.10
C GLU A 16 6.61 -31.29 15.45
N SER A 17 7.61 -30.58 15.95
CA SER A 17 7.62 -29.12 15.91
C SER A 17 7.58 -28.72 14.43
N GLU A 18 6.38 -28.62 13.86
CA GLU A 18 6.18 -27.92 12.61
C GLU A 18 6.48 -26.45 12.90
N GLU A 19 7.73 -26.11 12.59
CA GLU A 19 8.25 -24.79 12.34
C GLU A 19 7.11 -23.83 12.04
N THR A 20 6.90 -22.89 12.96
CA THR A 20 6.19 -21.65 12.69
C THR A 20 6.57 -21.19 11.29
N ALA A 21 5.68 -21.38 10.33
CA ALA A 21 5.86 -20.84 9.00
C ALA A 21 6.10 -19.36 9.21
N THR A 22 7.35 -18.94 9.04
CA THR A 22 7.75 -17.55 9.00
C THR A 22 6.93 -16.94 7.87
N SER A 23 5.79 -16.35 8.22
CA SER A 23 5.11 -15.41 7.35
C SER A 23 6.08 -14.24 7.24
N SER A 24 6.99 -14.32 6.27
CA SER A 24 7.69 -13.14 5.81
C SER A 24 6.60 -12.24 5.23
N SER A 25 6.00 -11.40 6.09
CA SER A 25 5.05 -10.40 5.67
C SER A 25 5.82 -9.47 4.74
N GLU A 26 5.61 -9.67 3.44
CA GLU A 26 6.27 -8.87 2.42
C GLU A 26 5.97 -7.38 2.68
N THR A 27 6.98 -6.52 2.54
CA THR A 27 6.85 -5.08 2.87
C THR A 27 5.64 -4.48 2.15
N PRO A 28 4.70 -3.81 2.82
CA PRO A 28 3.52 -3.24 2.15
C PRO A 28 3.87 -2.30 1.00
N TRP A 29 2.99 -2.21 0.00
CA TRP A 29 3.13 -1.21 -1.06
C TRP A 29 2.76 0.17 -0.52
N LYS A 30 3.71 1.11 -0.59
CA LYS A 30 3.46 2.51 -0.24
C LYS A 30 2.71 3.22 -1.36
N ILE A 31 1.51 3.69 -1.05
CA ILE A 31 0.66 4.49 -1.90
C ILE A 31 0.64 5.91 -1.35
N LEU A 32 1.04 6.88 -2.16
CA LEU A 32 0.95 8.30 -1.82
C LEU A 32 -0.36 8.87 -2.38
N ILE A 33 -1.16 9.49 -1.53
CA ILE A 33 -2.35 10.25 -1.92
C ILE A 33 -2.03 11.74 -1.74
N VAL A 34 -2.18 12.51 -2.82
CA VAL A 34 -1.93 13.95 -2.84
C VAL A 34 -3.18 14.66 -3.32
N ASP A 35 -3.88 15.28 -2.40
CA ASP A 35 -5.18 15.95 -2.60
C ASP A 35 -5.40 16.87 -1.39
N ASP A 36 -5.92 18.09 -1.59
CA ASP A 36 -6.16 19.03 -0.47
C ASP A 36 -7.48 18.74 0.26
N GLU A 37 -8.33 17.87 -0.27
CA GLU A 37 -9.57 17.46 0.36
C GLU A 37 -9.40 16.22 1.25
N LYS A 38 -9.61 16.40 2.56
CA LYS A 38 -9.49 15.31 3.54
C LYS A 38 -10.40 14.11 3.23
N ASP A 39 -11.61 14.36 2.75
CA ASP A 39 -12.57 13.30 2.46
C ASP A 39 -12.09 12.39 1.33
N VAL A 40 -11.33 12.91 0.36
CA VAL A 40 -10.72 12.10 -0.69
C VAL A 40 -9.76 11.06 -0.11
N HIS A 41 -8.98 11.42 0.91
CA HIS A 41 -8.02 10.52 1.53
C HIS A 41 -8.73 9.35 2.22
N GLU A 42 -9.78 9.66 2.98
CA GLU A 42 -10.57 8.65 3.69
C GLU A 42 -11.34 7.74 2.72
N VAL A 43 -11.98 8.31 1.70
CA VAL A 43 -12.71 7.54 0.68
C VAL A 43 -11.75 6.64 -0.10
N THR A 44 -10.58 7.14 -0.49
CA THR A 44 -9.58 6.34 -1.22
C THR A 44 -9.11 5.16 -0.38
N LYS A 45 -8.80 5.39 0.91
CA LYS A 45 -8.41 4.34 1.84
C LYS A 45 -9.52 3.31 2.05
N MET A 46 -10.76 3.76 2.18
CA MET A 46 -11.93 2.90 2.34
C MET A 46 -12.15 2.03 1.08
N ALA A 47 -12.07 2.64 -0.11
CA ALA A 47 -12.25 1.94 -1.38
C ALA A 47 -11.18 0.86 -1.63
N LEU A 48 -9.98 1.06 -1.09
CA LEU A 48 -8.85 0.13 -1.20
C LEU A 48 -8.64 -0.72 0.06
N SER A 49 -9.58 -0.69 1.00
CA SER A 49 -9.49 -1.45 2.25
C SER A 49 -9.44 -2.96 1.99
N GLY A 50 -8.51 -3.66 2.64
CA GLY A 50 -8.31 -5.09 2.45
C GLY A 50 -7.71 -5.48 1.09
N PHE A 51 -7.34 -4.52 0.24
CA PHE A 51 -6.71 -4.82 -1.04
C PHE A 51 -5.28 -5.36 -0.84
N VAL A 52 -5.02 -6.50 -1.47
CA VAL A 52 -3.70 -7.16 -1.47
C VAL A 52 -3.25 -7.34 -2.91
N PHE A 53 -2.04 -6.89 -3.22
CA PHE A 53 -1.45 -7.04 -4.55
C PHE A 53 -0.12 -7.77 -4.46
N LYS A 54 -0.01 -8.90 -5.17
CA LYS A 54 1.16 -9.79 -5.10
C LYS A 54 1.52 -10.15 -3.66
N ASN A 55 0.52 -10.61 -2.90
CA ASN A 55 0.68 -11.01 -1.50
C ASN A 55 1.19 -9.92 -0.54
N ARG A 56 1.08 -8.63 -0.94
CA ARG A 56 1.47 -7.47 -0.15
C ARG A 56 0.27 -6.56 0.06
N GLU A 57 0.04 -6.16 1.31
CA GLU A 57 -0.94 -5.14 1.66
C GLU A 57 -0.53 -3.74 1.15
N LEU A 58 -1.45 -2.79 1.27
CA LEU A 58 -1.19 -1.37 1.00
C LEU A 58 -0.94 -0.61 2.30
N THR A 59 -0.04 0.35 2.24
CA THR A 59 0.11 1.39 3.27
C THR A 59 0.06 2.78 2.62
N TYR A 60 -0.43 3.77 3.34
CA TYR A 60 -0.80 5.06 2.78
C TYR A 60 0.07 6.17 3.36
N LEU A 61 0.58 7.02 2.47
CA LEU A 61 1.16 8.31 2.79
C LEU A 61 0.19 9.39 2.31
N HIS A 62 0.05 10.45 3.09
CA HIS A 62 -0.91 11.52 2.82
C HIS A 62 -0.17 12.84 2.69
N ALA A 63 -0.44 13.57 1.61
CA ALA A 63 -0.04 14.95 1.42
C ALA A 63 -1.26 15.78 1.06
N TYR A 64 -1.44 16.91 1.75
CA TYR A 64 -2.55 17.85 1.52
C TYR A 64 -2.10 19.07 0.72
N SER A 65 -0.89 19.00 0.16
CA SER A 65 -0.28 20.05 -0.63
C SER A 65 0.79 19.48 -1.56
N ALA A 66 1.08 20.19 -2.65
CA ALA A 66 2.20 19.85 -3.52
C ALA A 66 3.54 19.90 -2.76
N GLN A 67 3.67 20.79 -1.77
CA GLN A 67 4.89 20.91 -0.96
C GLN A 67 5.09 19.69 -0.04
N GLU A 68 4.05 19.22 0.63
CA GLU A 68 4.10 17.97 1.39
C GLU A 68 4.39 16.77 0.49
N GLY A 69 3.74 16.71 -0.69
CA GLY A 69 4.00 15.69 -1.70
C GLY A 69 5.47 15.65 -2.10
N LYS A 70 6.08 16.81 -2.39
CA LYS A 70 7.51 16.96 -2.71
C LYS A 70 8.42 16.50 -1.56
N ALA A 71 8.02 16.68 -0.31
CA ALA A 71 8.78 16.21 0.85
C ALA A 71 8.73 14.68 0.98
N LEU A 72 7.54 14.09 0.86
CA LEU A 72 7.35 12.63 0.98
C LEU A 72 8.10 11.86 -0.11
N VAL A 73 8.01 12.29 -1.38
CA VAL A 73 8.72 11.60 -2.47
C VAL A 73 10.24 11.74 -2.41
N ARG A 74 10.76 12.73 -1.69
CA ARG A 74 12.21 12.83 -1.39
C ARG A 74 12.63 11.84 -0.31
N ASN A 75 11.80 11.68 0.72
CA ASN A 75 12.11 10.86 1.89
C ASN A 75 11.79 9.37 1.69
N HIS A 76 10.91 9.06 0.73
CA HIS A 76 10.45 7.70 0.44
C HIS A 76 10.64 7.38 -1.04
N SER A 77 11.81 6.82 -1.37
CA SER A 77 12.12 6.39 -2.74
C SER A 77 11.36 5.13 -3.18
N ASP A 78 10.78 4.40 -2.23
CA ASP A 78 10.07 3.13 -2.40
C ASP A 78 8.54 3.27 -2.54
N ILE A 79 8.04 4.50 -2.71
CA ILE A 79 6.64 4.73 -3.09
C ILE A 79 6.36 4.05 -4.44
N ALA A 80 5.40 3.13 -4.44
CA ALA A 80 5.06 2.36 -5.63
C ALA A 80 4.12 3.13 -6.55
N LEU A 81 3.17 3.87 -5.97
CA LEU A 81 2.13 4.60 -6.67
C LEU A 81 1.87 5.94 -5.97
N ALA A 82 1.69 6.99 -6.75
CA ALA A 82 1.11 8.25 -6.29
C ALA A 82 -0.19 8.53 -7.06
N ILE A 83 -1.26 8.83 -6.33
CA ILE A 83 -2.51 9.37 -6.83
C ILE A 83 -2.46 10.87 -6.54
N VAL A 84 -2.52 11.69 -7.58
CA VAL A 84 -2.27 13.13 -7.49
C VAL A 84 -3.44 13.87 -8.12
N ASP A 85 -4.09 14.74 -7.36
CA ASP A 85 -4.95 15.76 -7.92
C ASP A 85 -4.10 16.82 -8.63
N VAL A 86 -4.51 17.17 -9.85
CA VAL A 86 -3.87 18.18 -10.67
C VAL A 86 -4.10 19.58 -10.11
N VAL A 87 -5.31 19.86 -9.63
CA VAL A 87 -5.74 21.18 -9.17
C VAL A 87 -5.91 21.14 -7.65
N MET A 88 -5.07 21.88 -6.94
CA MET A 88 -5.14 21.97 -5.47
C MET A 88 -4.95 23.45 -5.06
N GLU A 89 -3.80 23.81 -4.48
CA GLU A 89 -3.51 25.19 -4.08
C GLU A 89 -3.45 26.15 -5.28
N THR A 90 -3.09 25.61 -6.44
CA THR A 90 -3.12 26.28 -7.74
C THR A 90 -3.63 25.31 -8.80
N GLU A 91 -4.02 25.84 -9.96
CA GLU A 91 -4.47 25.05 -11.13
C GLU A 91 -3.42 24.08 -11.68
N THR A 92 -2.16 24.18 -11.23
CA THR A 92 -1.05 23.36 -11.74
C THR A 92 -0.24 22.67 -10.66
N SER A 93 -0.63 22.79 -9.39
CA SER A 93 0.11 22.25 -8.25
C SER A 93 0.48 20.77 -8.41
N GLY A 94 -0.46 19.94 -8.84
CA GLY A 94 -0.23 18.51 -9.06
C GLY A 94 0.73 18.23 -10.22
N LEU A 95 0.64 19.00 -11.30
CA LEU A 95 1.55 18.87 -12.45
C LEU A 95 2.98 19.28 -12.08
N GLU A 96 3.14 20.32 -11.26
CA GLU A 96 4.45 20.70 -10.74
C GLU A 96 5.09 19.60 -9.89
N LEU A 97 4.29 18.91 -9.05
CA LEU A 97 4.75 17.75 -8.29
C LEU A 97 5.18 16.61 -9.22
N VAL A 98 4.38 16.29 -10.24
CA VAL A 98 4.73 15.26 -11.24
C VAL A 98 6.01 15.62 -11.98
N TYR A 99 6.15 16.87 -12.42
CA TYR A 99 7.35 17.38 -13.05
C TYR A 99 8.56 17.21 -12.13
N PHE A 100 8.45 17.60 -10.87
CA PHE A 100 9.49 17.45 -9.87
C PHE A 100 9.92 15.98 -9.69
N ILE A 101 8.97 15.06 -9.58
CA ILE A 101 9.26 13.62 -9.46
C ILE A 101 10.03 13.09 -10.68
N ARG A 102 9.60 13.47 -11.88
CA ARG A 102 10.12 12.91 -13.14
C ARG A 102 11.40 13.55 -13.64
N GLN A 103 11.55 14.86 -13.45
CA GLN A 103 12.66 15.63 -14.00
C GLN A 103 13.73 15.90 -12.94
N THR A 104 13.32 16.25 -11.73
CA THR A 104 14.27 16.57 -10.65
C THR A 104 14.75 15.32 -9.93
N LEU A 105 13.84 14.50 -9.39
CA LEU A 105 14.22 13.25 -8.71
C LEU A 105 14.57 12.12 -9.68
N LYS A 106 14.16 12.25 -10.95
CA LYS A 106 14.31 11.20 -11.98
C LYS A 106 13.75 9.84 -11.54
N ASN A 107 12.79 9.84 -10.61
CA ASN A 107 12.18 8.61 -10.15
C ASN A 107 11.20 8.14 -11.23
N ARG A 108 11.61 7.14 -12.01
CA ARG A 108 10.79 6.48 -13.06
C ARG A 108 10.07 5.23 -12.54
N LEU A 109 10.38 4.80 -11.31
CA LEU A 109 9.83 3.60 -10.70
C LEU A 109 8.47 3.86 -10.03
N ILE A 110 8.26 5.03 -9.44
CA ILE A 110 6.94 5.40 -8.93
C ILE A 110 5.93 5.54 -10.09
N ARG A 111 4.76 4.90 -9.98
CA ARG A 111 3.64 5.08 -10.91
C ARG A 111 2.85 6.32 -10.51
N LEU A 112 2.40 7.11 -11.48
CA LEU A 112 1.67 8.36 -11.22
C LEU A 112 0.32 8.26 -11.90
N ILE A 113 -0.76 8.37 -11.12
CA ILE A 113 -2.13 8.49 -11.60
C ILE A 113 -2.55 9.93 -11.32
N LEU A 114 -2.90 10.64 -12.38
CA LEU A 114 -3.49 11.97 -12.27
C LEU A 114 -5.00 11.83 -12.22
N ARG A 115 -5.63 12.57 -11.31
CA ARG A 115 -7.08 12.76 -11.26
C ARG A 115 -7.41 14.24 -11.35
N THR A 116 -8.64 14.53 -11.76
CA THR A 116 -9.25 15.86 -11.92
C THR A 116 -10.71 15.76 -11.55
#